data_AF-A0A7C7PEV4-F1
#
_entry.id   AF-A0A7C7PEV4-F1
#
_cell.length_a   1.000
_cell.length_b   1.000
_cell.length_c   1.000
_cell.angle_alpha   90.00
_cell.angle_beta   90.00
_cell.angle_gamma   90.00
#
_symmetry.space_group_name_H-M   'P 1'
#
loop_
_entity.id
_entity.type
_entity.pdbx_description
1 polymer ?
#
loop_
_entity_poly.entity_id
_entity_poly.type
_entity_poly.pdbx_seq_one_letter_code
_entity_poly.pdbx_strand_id
1 'polypeptide(L)'
;MKKNLDPITVEIIQSSLQAACDEMFVAMRKTAMSSIIYEVLDFGTAVTDTNGNIAASGAGIPAFIAMCDKAAQAVIKKFDSKDIREGDIFATNDPYNGGVTHLNDVIVVTPIFCGGERIAWSANIAHWPDLGGMAPGGISADATEIFQEGLQLPVIKMIEQGKPIRSVIDIITANSRVPQYTLGDMWAAIASIRVGEKRIIDIAK
;
A
#
# COMPACT_ATOMS: atom_id res chain seq x y z
N MET A 1 15.95 -25.22 -14.47
CA MET A 1 17.14 -24.65 -15.15
C MET A 1 17.25 -23.21 -14.72
N LYS A 2 18.36 -22.78 -14.10
CA LYS A 2 18.61 -21.34 -13.91
C LYS A 2 18.76 -20.76 -15.31
N LYS A 3 17.85 -19.87 -15.73
CA LYS A 3 18.07 -19.07 -16.94
C LYS A 3 19.40 -18.35 -16.71
N ASN A 4 20.35 -18.47 -17.64
CA ASN A 4 21.53 -17.59 -17.67
C ASN A 4 21.03 -16.19 -18.01
N LEU A 5 20.62 -15.44 -16.98
CA LEU A 5 20.28 -14.04 -17.10
C LEU A 5 21.59 -13.27 -17.28
N ASP A 6 21.63 -12.38 -18.27
CA ASP A 6 22.76 -11.48 -18.47
C ASP A 6 22.92 -10.58 -17.23
N PRO A 7 24.07 -10.59 -16.55
CA PRO A 7 24.25 -9.85 -15.30
C PRO A 7 24.08 -8.33 -15.46
N ILE A 8 24.39 -7.78 -16.63
CA ILE A 8 24.19 -6.36 -16.93
C ILE A 8 22.69 -6.04 -16.97
N THR A 9 21.91 -6.87 -17.67
CA THR A 9 20.45 -6.74 -17.73
C THR A 9 19.82 -6.85 -16.33
N VAL A 10 20.27 -7.79 -15.50
CA VAL A 10 19.78 -7.94 -14.11
C VAL A 10 20.04 -6.67 -13.30
N GLU A 11 21.25 -6.11 -13.39
CA GLU A 11 21.61 -4.90 -12.66
C GLU A 11 20.79 -3.68 -13.11
N ILE A 12 20.57 -3.53 -14.43
CA ILE A 12 19.74 -2.46 -14.98
C ILE A 12 18.30 -2.58 -14.49
N ILE A 13 17.73 -3.79 -14.50
CA ILE A 13 16.38 -4.04 -13.98
C ILE A 13 16.33 -3.71 -12.49
N GLN A 14 17.26 -4.22 -11.68
CA GLN A 14 17.26 -3.97 -10.24
C GLN A 14 17.37 -2.48 -9.91
N SER A 15 18.27 -1.75 -10.60
CA SER A 15 18.40 -0.30 -10.46
C SER A 15 17.13 0.45 -10.87
N SER A 16 16.44 -0.02 -11.91
CA SER A 16 15.18 0.58 -12.38
C SER A 16 14.02 0.33 -11.40
N LEU A 17 13.95 -0.86 -10.80
CA LEU A 17 12.99 -1.18 -9.75
C LEU A 17 13.22 -0.30 -8.50
N GLN A 18 14.49 -0.09 -8.12
CA GLN A 18 14.85 0.79 -7.01
C GLN A 18 14.42 2.23 -7.29
N ALA A 19 14.76 2.76 -8.47
CA ALA A 19 14.35 4.11 -8.87
C ALA A 19 12.82 4.29 -8.88
N ALA A 20 12.07 3.27 -9.31
CA ALA A 20 10.61 3.29 -9.23
C ALA A 20 10.12 3.46 -7.79
N CYS A 21 10.70 2.72 -6.84
CA CYS A 21 10.32 2.82 -5.43
C CYS A 21 10.71 4.16 -4.79
N ASP A 22 11.85 4.74 -5.20
CA ASP A 22 12.27 6.08 -4.76
C ASP A 22 11.31 7.16 -5.27
N GLU A 23 10.81 7.03 -6.50
CA GLU A 23 9.79 7.92 -7.05
C GLU A 23 8.44 7.77 -6.35
N MET A 24 8.04 6.54 -6.01
CA MET A 24 6.88 6.29 -5.16
C MET A 24 7.01 7.00 -3.81
N PHE A 25 8.21 6.97 -3.21
CA PHE A 25 8.48 7.61 -1.92
C PHE A 25 8.35 9.14 -2.02
N VAL A 26 8.96 9.74 -3.04
CA VAL A 26 8.86 11.19 -3.29
C VAL A 26 7.41 11.61 -3.55
N ALA A 27 6.66 10.84 -4.34
CA ALA A 27 5.26 11.11 -4.62
C ALA A 27 4.41 11.11 -3.34
N MET A 28 4.60 10.10 -2.47
CA MET A 28 3.91 10.04 -1.18
C MET A 28 4.20 11.28 -0.33
N ARG A 29 5.49 11.55 -0.07
CA ARG A 29 5.92 12.67 0.77
C ARG A 29 5.41 14.03 0.27
N LYS A 30 5.37 14.22 -1.06
CA LYS A 30 4.99 15.51 -1.66
C LYS A 30 3.48 15.73 -1.75
N THR A 31 2.67 14.69 -1.64
CA THR A 31 1.21 14.76 -1.81
C THR A 31 0.44 14.48 -0.53
N ALA A 32 1.08 13.93 0.50
CA ALA A 32 0.50 13.74 1.81
C ALA A 32 0.09 15.07 2.46
N MET A 33 -0.95 15.02 3.28
CA MET A 33 -1.54 16.17 3.95
C MET A 33 -1.27 16.20 5.45
N SER A 34 -0.96 15.06 6.10
CA SER A 34 -0.57 15.05 7.51
C SER A 34 0.96 15.18 7.70
N SER A 35 1.36 15.88 8.76
CA SER A 35 2.79 16.02 9.13
C SER A 35 3.44 14.70 9.49
N ILE A 36 2.65 13.72 9.96
CA ILE A 36 3.07 12.34 10.18
C ILE A 36 3.76 11.77 8.93
N ILE A 37 3.24 12.09 7.75
CA ILE A 37 3.76 11.54 6.50
C ILE A 37 4.70 12.51 5.78
N TYR A 38 4.34 13.78 5.59
CA TYR A 38 5.19 14.68 4.78
C TYR A 38 6.46 15.17 5.51
N GLU A 39 6.44 15.18 6.84
CA GLU A 39 7.52 15.70 7.69
C GLU A 39 8.24 14.59 8.46
N VAL A 40 7.50 13.75 9.20
CA VAL A 40 8.05 12.65 10.00
C VAL A 40 8.46 11.45 9.14
N LEU A 41 7.83 11.28 7.97
CA LEU A 41 8.09 10.19 7.02
C LEU A 41 7.71 8.81 7.58
N ASP A 42 6.60 8.74 8.32
CA ASP A 42 6.05 7.50 8.89
C ASP A 42 5.30 6.66 7.83
N PHE A 43 6.05 6.20 6.83
CA PHE A 43 5.55 5.40 5.72
C PHE A 43 6.67 4.55 5.07
N GLY A 44 6.28 3.65 4.18
CA GLY A 44 7.18 2.84 3.36
C GLY A 44 6.56 2.45 2.02
N THR A 45 7.40 2.21 1.02
CA THR A 45 6.99 1.83 -0.34
C THR A 45 7.72 0.58 -0.81
N ALA A 46 7.03 -0.26 -1.57
CA ALA A 46 7.65 -1.44 -2.17
C ALA A 46 7.00 -1.85 -3.49
N VAL A 47 7.78 -2.51 -4.33
CA VAL A 47 7.32 -3.29 -5.47
C VAL A 47 7.62 -4.75 -5.20
N THR A 48 6.66 -5.61 -5.57
CA THR A 48 6.75 -7.05 -5.36
C THR A 48 6.65 -7.83 -6.66
N ASP A 49 7.10 -9.08 -6.64
CA ASP A 49 6.88 -10.04 -7.73
C ASP A 49 5.40 -10.47 -7.84
N THR A 50 5.08 -11.33 -8.81
CA THR A 50 3.70 -11.82 -9.04
C THR A 50 3.08 -12.57 -7.86
N ASN A 51 3.91 -13.12 -6.98
CA ASN A 51 3.53 -13.86 -5.78
C ASN A 51 3.48 -12.96 -4.53
N GLY A 52 3.80 -11.68 -4.68
CA GLY A 52 3.81 -10.71 -3.60
C GLY A 52 5.13 -10.62 -2.85
N ASN A 53 6.21 -11.29 -3.24
CA ASN A 53 7.51 -11.16 -2.56
C ASN A 53 8.20 -9.84 -2.94
N ILE A 54 8.77 -9.13 -1.97
CA ILE A 54 9.46 -7.85 -2.23
C ILE A 54 10.61 -8.04 -3.23
N ALA A 55 10.59 -7.24 -4.29
CA ALA A 55 11.65 -7.18 -5.30
C ALA A 55 12.51 -5.91 -5.16
N ALA A 56 11.88 -4.81 -4.74
CA ALA A 56 12.55 -3.55 -4.40
C ALA A 56 11.70 -2.75 -3.41
N SER A 57 12.35 -1.82 -2.70
CA SER A 57 11.68 -0.93 -1.74
C SER A 57 12.28 0.46 -1.78
N GLY A 58 11.47 1.48 -1.51
CA GLY A 58 11.97 2.85 -1.39
C GLY A 58 12.62 3.05 -0.01
N ALA A 59 13.00 4.29 0.28
CA ALA A 59 13.24 4.69 1.66
C ALA A 59 11.99 4.48 2.53
N GLY A 60 12.16 4.43 3.85
CA GLY A 60 11.04 4.27 4.79
C GLY A 60 11.43 3.44 6.01
N ILE A 61 10.46 3.21 6.88
CA ILE A 61 10.65 2.43 8.09
C ILE A 61 10.84 0.95 7.70
N PRO A 62 11.93 0.27 8.11
CA PRO A 62 12.18 -1.12 7.72
C PRO A 62 11.05 -2.09 8.11
N ALA A 63 10.45 -1.88 9.28
CA ALA A 63 9.31 -2.68 9.73
C ALA A 63 8.09 -2.53 8.81
N PHE A 64 7.87 -1.34 8.26
CA PHE A 64 6.78 -1.04 7.33
C PHE A 64 7.00 -1.72 5.99
N ILE A 65 8.21 -1.58 5.43
CA ILE A 65 8.58 -2.22 4.17
C ILE A 65 8.35 -3.73 4.25
N ALA A 66 8.69 -4.35 5.38
CA ALA A 66 8.51 -5.79 5.61
C ALA A 66 7.03 -6.26 5.64
N MET A 67 6.05 -5.35 5.66
CA MET A 67 4.62 -5.70 5.63
C MET A 67 3.97 -5.51 4.25
N CYS A 68 4.66 -4.82 3.34
CA CYS A 68 4.16 -4.62 1.97
C CYS A 68 3.93 -5.95 1.22
N ASP A 69 4.79 -6.97 1.43
CA ASP A 69 4.58 -8.30 0.84
C ASP A 69 3.34 -8.99 1.43
N LYS A 70 3.13 -8.88 2.74
CA LYS A 70 2.00 -9.49 3.45
C LYS A 70 0.67 -8.98 2.93
N ALA A 71 0.56 -7.67 2.65
CA ALA A 71 -0.65 -7.13 2.04
C ALA A 71 -0.92 -7.72 0.64
N ALA A 72 0.08 -7.79 -0.23
CA ALA A 72 -0.08 -8.38 -1.56
C ALA A 72 -0.46 -9.87 -1.47
N GLN A 73 0.21 -10.63 -0.60
CA GLN A 73 -0.08 -12.04 -0.34
C GLN A 73 -1.48 -12.24 0.26
N ALA A 74 -1.92 -11.34 1.14
CA ALA A 74 -3.26 -11.37 1.73
C ALA A 74 -4.35 -11.15 0.67
N VAL A 75 -4.14 -10.23 -0.27
CA VAL A 75 -5.03 -10.06 -1.43
C VAL A 75 -5.06 -11.32 -2.28
N ILE A 76 -3.90 -11.88 -2.63
CA ILE A 76 -3.80 -13.13 -3.42
C ILE A 76 -4.53 -14.29 -2.73
N LYS A 77 -4.45 -14.38 -1.39
CA LYS A 77 -5.10 -15.43 -0.61
C LYS A 77 -6.61 -15.23 -0.50
N LYS A 78 -7.07 -13.99 -0.37
CA LYS A 78 -8.48 -13.67 -0.11
C LYS A 78 -9.35 -13.66 -1.37
N PHE A 79 -8.82 -13.19 -2.49
CA PHE A 79 -9.58 -13.01 -3.72
C PHE A 79 -9.19 -14.06 -4.76
N ASP A 80 -10.18 -14.57 -5.51
CA ASP A 80 -9.89 -15.40 -6.67
C ASP A 80 -9.08 -14.58 -7.70
N SER A 81 -8.16 -15.23 -8.42
CA SER A 81 -7.35 -14.58 -9.46
C SER A 81 -8.20 -13.85 -10.52
N LYS A 82 -9.40 -14.37 -10.82
CA LYS A 82 -10.37 -13.75 -11.75
C LYS A 82 -11.04 -12.48 -11.20
N ASP A 83 -10.95 -12.20 -9.90
CA ASP A 83 -11.59 -11.04 -9.27
C ASP A 83 -10.59 -9.91 -9.00
N ILE A 84 -9.31 -10.13 -9.35
CA ILE A 84 -8.22 -9.15 -9.30
C ILE A 84 -8.00 -8.64 -10.72
N ARG A 85 -8.32 -7.37 -10.96
CA ARG A 85 -8.24 -6.75 -12.29
C ARG A 85 -7.30 -5.55 -12.31
N GLU A 86 -6.83 -5.20 -13.51
CA GLU A 86 -6.08 -3.97 -13.74
C GLU A 86 -6.87 -2.75 -13.24
N GLY A 87 -6.20 -1.84 -12.53
CA GLY A 87 -6.81 -0.67 -11.91
C GLY A 87 -7.58 -0.93 -10.61
N ASP A 88 -7.64 -2.17 -10.12
CA ASP A 88 -8.12 -2.44 -8.76
C ASP A 88 -7.13 -1.94 -7.71
N ILE A 89 -7.61 -1.36 -6.61
CA ILE A 89 -6.77 -1.02 -5.45
C ILE A 89 -7.40 -1.62 -4.20
N PHE A 90 -6.58 -2.32 -3.43
CA PHE A 90 -6.96 -2.95 -2.18
C PHE A 90 -6.32 -2.20 -1.01
N ALA A 91 -6.92 -2.31 0.18
CA ALA A 91 -6.36 -1.80 1.41
C ALA A 91 -6.54 -2.75 2.59
N THR A 92 -5.59 -2.70 3.52
CA THR A 92 -5.67 -3.45 4.78
C THR A 92 -4.94 -2.74 5.90
N ASN A 93 -5.51 -2.80 7.10
CA ASN A 93 -4.83 -2.53 8.37
C ASN A 93 -5.11 -3.66 9.37
N ASP A 94 -5.57 -4.81 8.88
CA ASP A 94 -5.90 -5.96 9.71
C ASP A 94 -4.60 -6.59 10.25
N PRO A 95 -4.36 -6.58 11.58
CA PRO A 95 -3.15 -7.15 12.16
C PRO A 95 -3.10 -8.67 12.03
N TYR A 96 -4.24 -9.35 11.85
CA TYR A 96 -4.31 -10.80 11.78
C TYR A 96 -3.98 -11.35 10.38
N ASN A 97 -4.30 -10.61 9.33
CA ASN A 97 -4.13 -11.07 7.95
C ASN A 97 -3.21 -10.18 7.10
N GLY A 98 -3.05 -8.90 7.46
CA GLY A 98 -2.25 -7.92 6.72
C GLY A 98 -0.88 -7.64 7.32
N GLY A 99 -0.61 -8.10 8.54
CA GLY A 99 0.70 -7.99 9.20
C GLY A 99 1.06 -6.60 9.70
N VAL A 100 0.12 -5.66 9.82
CA VAL A 100 0.42 -4.28 10.20
C VAL A 100 0.77 -4.14 11.70
N THR A 101 1.46 -3.05 12.04
CA THR A 101 1.91 -2.76 13.40
C THR A 101 0.80 -2.27 14.31
N HIS A 102 -0.14 -1.46 13.81
CA HIS A 102 -1.42 -1.15 14.46
C HIS A 102 -2.43 -0.58 13.45
N LEU A 103 -3.67 -0.30 13.88
CA LEU A 103 -4.76 0.05 12.96
C LEU A 103 -4.55 1.34 12.15
N ASN A 104 -3.72 2.30 12.59
CA ASN A 104 -3.45 3.49 11.79
C ASN A 104 -2.51 3.21 10.62
N ASP A 105 -1.75 2.11 10.67
CA ASP A 105 -0.84 1.75 9.60
C ASP A 105 -1.63 1.03 8.50
N VAL A 106 -2.05 1.78 7.49
CA VAL A 106 -2.83 1.27 6.38
C VAL A 106 -1.92 0.97 5.20
N ILE A 107 -2.00 -0.25 4.70
CA ILE A 107 -1.36 -0.65 3.45
C ILE A 107 -2.36 -0.53 2.31
N VAL A 108 -1.99 0.16 1.24
CA VAL A 108 -2.67 0.15 -0.05
C VAL A 108 -1.83 -0.60 -1.07
N VAL A 109 -2.48 -1.40 -1.91
CA VAL A 109 -1.80 -2.25 -2.89
C VAL A 109 -2.58 -2.33 -4.21
N THR A 110 -1.87 -2.25 -5.33
CA THR A 110 -2.42 -2.35 -6.69
C THR A 110 -1.71 -3.47 -7.46
N PRO A 111 -2.43 -4.34 -8.19
CA PRO A 111 -1.83 -5.30 -9.11
C PRO A 111 -1.34 -4.57 -10.36
N ILE A 112 -0.20 -4.97 -10.89
CA ILE A 112 0.38 -4.38 -12.09
C ILE A 112 0.23 -5.37 -13.24
N PHE A 113 -0.45 -4.97 -14.31
CA PHE A 113 -0.68 -5.78 -15.49
C PHE A 113 0.14 -5.27 -16.68
N CYS A 114 0.67 -6.18 -17.49
CA CYS A 114 1.28 -5.89 -18.79
C CYS A 114 0.93 -7.02 -19.76
N GLY A 115 0.44 -6.68 -20.96
CA GLY A 115 0.04 -7.69 -21.96
C GLY A 115 -1.12 -8.60 -21.51
N GLY A 116 -1.95 -8.15 -20.57
CA GLY A 116 -3.07 -8.95 -20.02
C GLY A 116 -2.68 -9.90 -18.89
N GLU A 117 -1.40 -9.96 -18.51
CA GLU A 117 -0.90 -10.76 -17.40
C GLU A 117 -0.47 -9.88 -16.23
N ARG A 118 -0.75 -10.33 -14.99
CA ARG A 118 -0.23 -9.66 -13.79
C ARG A 118 1.25 -9.97 -13.65
N ILE A 119 2.09 -8.95 -13.62
CA ILE A 119 3.56 -9.09 -13.58
C ILE A 119 4.19 -8.70 -12.23
N ALA A 120 3.48 -7.92 -11.41
CA ALA A 120 3.99 -7.42 -10.14
C ALA A 120 2.85 -6.84 -9.28
N TRP A 121 3.18 -6.35 -8.09
CA TRP A 121 2.34 -5.42 -7.33
C TRP A 121 3.13 -4.19 -6.90
N SER A 122 2.43 -3.08 -6.69
CA SER A 122 2.96 -1.91 -6.01
C SER A 122 2.20 -1.69 -4.71
N ALA A 123 2.94 -1.47 -3.63
CA ALA A 123 2.41 -1.33 -2.28
C ALA A 123 2.99 -0.09 -1.58
N ASN A 124 2.16 0.52 -0.75
CA ASN A 124 2.51 1.62 0.13
C ASN A 124 1.84 1.37 1.49
N ILE A 125 2.59 1.52 2.56
CA ILE A 125 2.09 1.53 3.93
C ILE A 125 2.35 2.90 4.53
N ALA A 126 1.36 3.48 5.18
CA ALA A 126 1.52 4.77 5.84
C ALA A 126 0.64 4.87 7.09
N HIS A 127 1.11 5.63 8.06
CA HIS A 127 0.36 5.91 9.27
C HIS A 127 -0.68 7.00 9.04
N TRP A 128 -1.95 6.62 8.94
CA TRP A 128 -3.05 7.55 8.79
C TRP A 128 -3.38 8.23 10.13
N PRO A 129 -3.74 9.52 10.13
CA PRO A 129 -3.75 10.32 11.36
C PRO A 129 -4.85 9.93 12.35
N ASP A 130 -6.00 9.44 11.88
CA ASP A 130 -7.07 8.95 12.75
C ASP A 130 -8.03 8.03 11.97
N LEU A 131 -8.26 6.84 12.52
CA LEU A 131 -9.23 5.83 12.07
C LEU A 131 -10.24 5.49 13.17
N GLY A 132 -10.51 6.43 14.07
CA GLY A 132 -11.46 6.26 15.17
C GLY A 132 -10.80 5.69 16.43
N GLY A 133 -11.48 4.74 17.08
CA GLY A 133 -11.03 4.15 18.34
C GLY A 133 -11.37 5.02 19.57
N MET A 134 -10.91 4.59 20.74
CA MET A 134 -11.27 5.17 22.03
C MET A 134 -10.58 6.51 22.29
N ALA A 135 -9.38 6.70 21.74
CA ALA A 135 -8.60 7.93 21.88
C ALA A 135 -8.36 8.60 20.51
N PRO A 136 -8.30 9.95 20.44
CA PRO A 136 -7.85 10.65 19.24
C PRO A 136 -6.48 10.16 18.79
N GLY A 137 -6.32 9.89 17.50
CA GLY A 137 -5.07 9.36 16.93
C GLY A 137 -4.96 7.83 16.94
N GLY A 138 -5.95 7.10 17.48
CA GLY A 138 -6.02 5.63 17.38
C GLY A 138 -5.07 4.85 18.30
N ILE A 139 -4.27 5.53 19.14
CA ILE A 139 -3.35 4.90 20.08
C ILE A 139 -3.84 5.18 21.51
N SER A 140 -4.32 4.14 22.19
CA SER A 140 -4.79 4.23 23.58
C SER A 140 -4.10 3.16 24.45
N ALA A 141 -3.54 3.58 25.59
CA ALA A 141 -3.00 2.67 26.59
C ALA A 141 -4.10 1.97 27.42
N ASP A 142 -5.33 2.47 27.35
CA ASP A 142 -6.48 1.94 28.09
C ASP A 142 -7.31 0.96 27.24
N ALA A 143 -7.01 0.81 25.95
CA ALA A 143 -7.71 -0.13 25.08
C ALA A 143 -7.43 -1.56 25.53
N THR A 144 -8.49 -2.33 25.71
CA THR A 144 -8.44 -3.73 26.18
C THR A 144 -8.84 -4.74 25.09
N GLU A 145 -9.39 -4.25 23.98
CA GLU A 145 -9.77 -5.04 22.82
C GLU A 145 -9.63 -4.23 21.54
N ILE A 146 -9.39 -4.90 20.41
CA ILE A 146 -9.15 -4.28 19.10
C ILE A 146 -10.31 -3.38 18.62
N PHE A 147 -11.54 -3.65 19.05
CA PHE A 147 -12.71 -2.84 18.70
C PHE A 147 -12.66 -1.42 19.31
N GLN A 148 -11.85 -1.23 20.35
CA GLN A 148 -11.58 0.07 20.96
C GLN A 148 -10.43 0.80 20.27
N GLU A 149 -9.73 0.17 19.33
CA GLU A 149 -8.56 0.77 18.66
C GLU A 149 -8.90 1.45 17.34
N GLY A 150 -10.06 1.15 16.74
CA GLY A 150 -10.56 1.85 15.56
C GLY A 150 -11.09 0.95 14.46
N LEU A 151 -11.21 1.53 13.27
CA LEU A 151 -11.74 0.87 12.09
C LEU A 151 -10.78 -0.21 11.59
N GLN A 152 -11.29 -1.43 11.47
CA GLN A 152 -10.56 -2.56 10.88
C GLN A 152 -10.94 -2.71 9.40
N LEU A 153 -9.93 -2.84 8.54
CA LEU A 153 -10.01 -3.00 7.10
C LEU A 153 -9.49 -4.40 6.75
N PRO A 154 -10.34 -5.43 6.72
CA PRO A 154 -9.94 -6.83 6.58
C PRO A 154 -9.62 -7.17 5.13
N VAL A 155 -8.61 -6.55 4.51
CA VAL A 155 -8.23 -6.71 3.10
C VAL A 155 -9.40 -6.42 2.16
N ILE A 156 -9.75 -5.16 2.02
CA ILE A 156 -10.90 -4.70 1.25
C ILE A 156 -10.48 -4.18 -0.13
N LYS A 157 -11.38 -4.25 -1.12
CA LYS A 157 -11.24 -3.50 -2.36
C LYS A 157 -11.75 -2.07 -2.12
N MET A 158 -10.95 -1.06 -2.46
CA MET A 158 -11.32 0.36 -2.33
C MET A 158 -11.56 1.04 -3.68
N ILE A 159 -10.86 0.58 -4.73
CA ILE A 159 -11.04 1.02 -6.11
C ILE A 159 -11.25 -0.21 -6.97
N GLU A 160 -12.29 -0.20 -7.80
CA GLU A 160 -12.61 -1.27 -8.74
C GLU A 160 -12.39 -0.76 -10.15
N GLN A 161 -11.40 -1.31 -10.85
CA GLN A 161 -11.03 -0.97 -12.23
C GLN A 161 -10.96 0.56 -12.46
N GLY A 162 -10.23 1.25 -11.58
CA GLY A 162 -10.05 2.70 -11.61
C GLY A 162 -11.19 3.53 -11.02
N LYS A 163 -12.32 2.92 -10.63
CA LYS A 163 -13.48 3.61 -10.04
C LYS A 163 -13.50 3.47 -8.52
N PRO A 164 -13.52 4.58 -7.76
CA PRO A 164 -13.58 4.50 -6.30
C PRO A 164 -14.89 3.90 -5.80
N ILE A 165 -14.80 2.98 -4.85
CA ILE A 165 -15.96 2.41 -4.16
C ILE A 165 -16.37 3.42 -3.08
N ARG A 166 -17.33 4.29 -3.44
CA ARG A 166 -17.67 5.47 -2.63
C ARG A 166 -18.09 5.12 -1.20
N SER A 167 -18.87 4.06 -1.02
CA SER A 167 -19.31 3.59 0.30
C SER A 167 -18.15 3.21 1.22
N VAL A 168 -17.07 2.63 0.68
CA VAL A 168 -15.87 2.31 1.47
C VAL A 168 -15.17 3.57 1.95
N ILE A 169 -15.01 4.56 1.07
CA ILE A 169 -14.39 5.84 1.41
C ILE A 169 -15.25 6.61 2.42
N ASP A 170 -16.57 6.58 2.26
CA ASP A 170 -17.50 7.22 3.20
C ASP A 170 -17.43 6.55 4.58
N ILE A 171 -17.32 5.21 4.66
CA ILE A 171 -17.13 4.49 5.93
C ILE A 171 -15.81 4.89 6.60
N ILE A 172 -14.70 4.92 5.85
CA ILE A 172 -13.38 5.30 6.38
C ILE A 172 -13.42 6.72 6.94
N THR A 173 -13.93 7.67 6.15
CA THR A 173 -13.95 9.08 6.53
C THR A 173 -14.94 9.39 7.65
N ALA A 174 -16.07 8.70 7.72
CA ALA A 174 -17.04 8.84 8.82
C ALA A 174 -16.48 8.39 10.17
N ASN A 175 -15.49 7.50 10.17
CA ASN A 175 -14.83 7.02 11.39
C ASN A 175 -13.57 7.82 11.76
N SER A 176 -13.27 8.90 11.05
CA SER A 176 -12.12 9.75 11.35
C SER A 176 -12.53 11.06 12.01
N ARG A 177 -11.79 11.47 13.05
CA ARG A 177 -11.90 12.81 13.67
C ARG A 177 -11.29 13.91 12.79
N VAL A 178 -10.44 13.54 11.84
CA VAL A 178 -9.75 14.44 10.91
C VAL A 178 -9.89 13.97 9.46
N PRO A 179 -11.14 13.84 8.96
CA PRO A 179 -11.44 13.15 7.71
C PRO A 179 -10.74 13.76 6.48
N GLN A 180 -10.47 15.07 6.49
CA GLN A 180 -9.75 15.74 5.41
C GLN A 180 -8.30 15.28 5.29
N TYR A 181 -7.61 15.02 6.41
CA TYR A 181 -6.23 14.55 6.39
C TYR A 181 -6.19 13.07 6.06
N THR A 182 -7.05 12.24 6.68
CA THR A 182 -7.16 10.81 6.36
C THR A 182 -7.50 10.58 4.88
N LEU A 183 -8.45 11.35 4.33
CA LEU A 183 -8.79 11.27 2.91
C LEU A 183 -7.63 11.71 2.01
N GLY A 184 -6.94 12.79 2.39
CA GLY A 184 -5.76 13.29 1.69
C GLY A 184 -4.63 12.26 1.63
N ASP A 185 -4.29 11.68 2.77
CA ASP A 185 -3.22 10.70 2.89
C ASP A 185 -3.57 9.38 2.20
N MET A 186 -4.84 8.97 2.21
CA MET A 186 -5.33 7.85 1.40
C MET A 186 -5.06 8.10 -0.10
N TRP A 187 -5.40 9.29 -0.61
CA TRP A 187 -5.16 9.63 -2.01
C TRP A 187 -3.66 9.77 -2.33
N ALA A 188 -2.85 10.27 -1.39
CA ALA A 188 -1.39 10.31 -1.52
C ALA A 188 -0.80 8.90 -1.65
N ALA A 189 -1.28 7.95 -0.84
CA ALA A 189 -0.85 6.55 -0.90
C ALA A 189 -1.25 5.91 -2.24
N ILE A 190 -2.47 6.16 -2.72
CA ILE A 190 -2.94 5.73 -4.04
C ILE A 190 -2.10 6.34 -5.18
N ALA A 191 -1.75 7.62 -5.08
CA ALA A 191 -0.89 8.29 -6.06
C ALA A 191 0.51 7.67 -6.06
N SER A 192 1.06 7.35 -4.89
CA SER A 192 2.34 6.67 -4.70
C SER A 192 2.36 5.32 -5.43
N ILE A 193 1.41 4.42 -5.17
CA ILE A 193 1.39 3.09 -5.81
C ILE A 193 1.14 3.15 -7.33
N ARG A 194 0.42 4.17 -7.81
CA ARG A 194 0.23 4.39 -9.26
C ARG A 194 1.49 4.85 -9.97
N VAL A 195 2.38 5.59 -9.29
CA VAL A 195 3.72 5.91 -9.81
C VAL A 195 4.52 4.61 -9.99
N GLY A 196 4.48 3.72 -9.00
CA GLY A 196 5.07 2.39 -9.08
C GLY A 196 4.53 1.58 -10.25
N GLU A 197 3.20 1.43 -10.33
CA GLU A 197 2.50 0.75 -11.43
C GLU A 197 2.97 1.24 -12.81
N LYS A 198 2.94 2.56 -13.04
CA LYS A 198 3.40 3.16 -14.29
C LYS A 198 4.86 2.81 -14.60
N ARG A 199 5.75 2.97 -13.62
CA ARG A 199 7.18 2.72 -13.80
C ARG A 199 7.48 1.26 -14.13
N ILE A 200 6.81 0.32 -13.47
CA ILE A 200 6.99 -1.10 -13.74
C ILE A 200 6.47 -1.47 -15.13
N ILE A 201 5.35 -0.89 -15.56
CA ILE A 201 4.84 -1.07 -16.94
C ILE A 201 5.84 -0.52 -17.97
N ASP A 202 6.46 0.63 -17.71
CA ASP A 202 7.46 1.21 -18.61
C ASP A 202 8.73 0.36 -18.69
N ILE A 203 9.16 -0.28 -17.59
CA ILE A 203 10.30 -1.22 -17.57
C ILE A 203 9.99 -2.52 -18.33
N ALA A 204 8.72 -2.96 -18.33
CA ALA A 204 8.30 -4.22 -18.94
C ALA A 204 8.10 -4.16 -20.47
N LYS A 205 8.12 -2.96 -21.08
CA LYS A 205 7.95 -2.72 -22.52
C LYS A 205 9.28 -2.64 -23.24
#